data_AF-A0A2D4FCV3-F1
#
_entry.id   AF-A0A2D4FCV3-F1
#
_cell.length_a   1.000
_cell.length_b   1.000
_cell.length_c   1.000
_cell.angle_alpha   90.00
_cell.angle_beta   90.00
_cell.angle_gamma   90.00
#
_symmetry.space_group_name_H-M   'P 1'
#
loop_
_entity.id
_entity.type
_entity.pdbx_description
1 polymer ?
#
loop_
_entity_poly.entity_id
_entity_poly.type
_entity_poly.pdbx_seq_one_letter_code
_entity_poly.pdbx_strand_id
1 'polypeptide(L)'
;NKHYQINDIYSCSWGPDDDGKTVDGPHQLGKAALQHGVIAGRRGFGSIFVVASGNGGHHNDNCNYDGYANSIYTVTIGAVDEMGYKPFYAEECASMLAVT
;
A
#
# COMPACT_ATOMS: atom_id res chain seq x y z
N ASN A 1 -8.05 16.13 18.71
CA ASN A 1 -9.05 15.46 17.86
C ASN A 1 -8.38 14.89 16.62
N LYS A 2 -7.96 13.63 16.67
CA LYS A 2 -7.62 12.90 15.44
C LYS A 2 -8.88 12.06 15.13
N HIS A 3 -9.52 12.24 13.99
CA HIS A 3 -10.79 11.58 13.63
C HIS A 3 -10.63 10.11 13.18
N TYR A 4 -9.57 9.42 13.64
CA TYR A 4 -9.25 8.02 13.30
C TYR A 4 -10.22 6.99 13.90
N GLN A 5 -11.27 7.47 14.59
CA GLN A 5 -12.37 6.67 15.12
C GLN A 5 -13.63 6.74 14.23
N ILE A 6 -13.63 7.61 13.22
CA ILE A 6 -14.73 7.76 12.26
C ILE A 6 -14.42 6.96 11.00
N ASN A 7 -13.17 7.03 10.54
CA ASN A 7 -12.73 6.32 9.35
C ASN A 7 -12.29 4.91 9.72
N ASP A 8 -13.01 3.91 9.21
CA ASP A 8 -12.64 2.52 9.38
C ASP A 8 -11.52 2.10 8.41
N ILE A 9 -11.65 2.53 7.15
CA ILE A 9 -10.80 2.11 6.04
C ILE A 9 -10.20 3.34 5.37
N TYR A 10 -8.92 3.24 5.03
CA TYR A 10 -8.17 4.22 4.26
C TYR A 10 -7.74 3.55 2.96
N SER A 11 -8.16 4.10 1.82
CA SER A 11 -7.74 3.65 0.49
C SER A 11 -6.68 4.61 -0.05
N CYS A 12 -5.50 4.10 -0.34
CA CYS A 12 -4.32 4.88 -0.67
C CYS A 12 -3.72 4.39 -1.99
N SER A 13 -3.83 5.20 -3.04
CA SER A 13 -3.26 4.93 -4.37
C SER A 13 -2.13 5.91 -4.66
N TRP A 14 -1.14 5.92 -3.80
CA TRP A 14 0.05 6.77 -3.85
C TRP A 14 1.20 6.06 -3.14
N GLY A 15 2.43 6.47 -3.45
CA GLY A 15 3.67 5.91 -2.93
C GLY A 15 4.86 6.74 -3.41
N PRO A 16 6.08 6.20 -3.36
CA PRO A 16 7.25 6.73 -4.08
C PRO A 16 7.01 6.79 -5.59
N ASP A 17 7.97 7.32 -6.33
CA ASP A 17 7.92 7.31 -7.80
C ASP A 17 8.10 5.87 -8.32
N ASP A 18 7.15 5.39 -9.11
CA ASP A 18 7.14 4.04 -9.71
C ASP A 18 8.09 3.94 -10.94
N ASP A 19 9.34 4.40 -10.80
CA ASP A 19 10.30 4.55 -11.90
C ASP A 19 11.28 3.37 -12.07
N GLY A 20 11.11 2.31 -11.28
CA GLY A 20 11.99 1.13 -11.25
C GLY A 20 13.38 1.40 -10.63
N LYS A 21 13.56 2.54 -9.95
CA LYS A 21 14.85 2.97 -9.38
C LYS A 21 14.72 3.51 -7.96
N THR A 22 13.55 3.99 -7.59
CA THR A 22 13.30 4.61 -6.29
C THR A 22 13.12 3.55 -5.20
N VAL A 23 13.72 3.80 -4.04
CA VAL A 23 13.52 3.00 -2.82
C VAL A 23 13.20 3.98 -1.70
N ASP A 24 11.94 4.06 -1.31
CA ASP A 24 11.48 4.96 -0.26
C ASP A 24 10.19 4.43 0.40
N GLY A 25 9.67 5.13 1.39
CA GLY A 25 8.42 4.75 2.03
C GLY A 25 8.08 5.66 3.21
N PRO A 26 7.29 5.19 4.18
CA PRO A 26 6.93 6.02 5.33
C PRO A 26 8.17 6.35 6.16
N HIS A 27 8.44 7.64 6.33
CA HIS A 27 9.45 8.12 7.27
C HIS A 27 8.92 8.04 8.71
N GLN A 28 9.69 8.53 9.69
CA GLN A 28 9.43 8.29 11.11
C GLN A 28 7.97 8.57 11.55
N LEU A 29 7.41 9.71 11.15
CA LEU A 29 6.03 10.07 11.51
C LEU A 29 4.99 9.25 10.74
N GLY A 30 5.27 8.90 9.48
CA GLY A 30 4.40 8.03 8.68
C GLY A 30 4.32 6.62 9.28
N LYS A 31 5.46 6.03 9.65
CA LYS A 31 5.53 4.73 10.33
C LYS A 31 4.78 4.74 11.66
N ALA A 32 5.00 5.79 12.47
CA ALA A 32 4.30 5.96 13.74
C ALA A 32 2.78 6.13 13.55
N ALA A 33 2.35 6.81 12.49
CA ALA A 33 0.94 6.99 12.17
C ALA A 33 0.27 5.68 11.73
N LEU A 34 0.90 4.89 10.85
CA LEU A 34 0.41 3.57 10.43
C LEU A 34 0.30 2.63 11.63
N GLN A 35 1.35 2.54 12.45
CA GLN A 35 1.37 1.71 13.65
C GLN A 35 0.27 2.13 14.64
N HIS A 36 0.12 3.43 14.90
CA HIS A 36 -0.94 3.91 15.78
C HIS A 36 -2.34 3.64 15.20
N GLY A 37 -2.51 3.74 13.88
CA GLY A 37 -3.75 3.41 13.19
C GLY A 37 -4.17 1.97 13.42
N VAL A 38 -3.27 1.00 13.21
CA VAL A 38 -3.59 -0.43 13.40
C VAL A 38 -3.75 -0.83 14.87
N ILE A 39 -3.19 -0.08 15.81
CA ILE A 39 -3.32 -0.37 17.26
C ILE A 39 -4.59 0.25 17.85
N ALA A 40 -4.86 1.53 17.56
CA ALA A 40 -5.87 2.31 18.27
C ALA A 40 -7.08 2.69 17.39
N GLY A 41 -6.96 2.58 16.07
CA GLY A 41 -8.05 2.82 15.13
C GLY A 41 -9.24 1.90 15.35
N ARG A 42 -10.40 2.32 14.85
CA ARG A 42 -11.64 1.52 14.93
C ARG A 42 -11.94 1.05 16.35
N ARG A 43 -11.84 1.95 17.33
CA ARG A 43 -12.05 1.68 18.76
C ARG A 43 -11.19 0.54 19.31
N GLY A 44 -9.97 0.38 18.77
CA GLY A 44 -9.03 -0.68 19.12
C GLY A 44 -9.07 -1.93 18.23
N PHE A 45 -9.95 -1.98 17.21
CA PHE A 45 -9.94 -3.06 16.21
C PHE A 45 -8.88 -2.87 15.12
N GLY A 46 -8.22 -1.71 15.10
CA GLY A 46 -7.21 -1.34 14.11
C GLY A 46 -7.82 -0.80 12.82
N SER A 47 -7.34 0.37 12.38
CA SER A 47 -7.64 0.92 11.06
C SER A 47 -7.12 0.02 9.96
N ILE A 48 -7.86 -0.05 8.85
CA ILE A 48 -7.49 -0.85 7.68
C ILE A 48 -6.91 0.10 6.63
N PHE A 49 -5.66 -0.11 6.23
CA PHE A 49 -5.00 0.65 5.17
C PHE A 49 -4.88 -0.22 3.94
N VAL A 50 -5.56 0.13 2.86
CA VAL A 50 -5.45 -0.55 1.56
C VAL A 50 -4.55 0.28 0.66
N VAL A 51 -3.48 -0.33 0.14
CA VAL A 51 -2.48 0.34 -0.69
C VAL A 51 -2.42 -0.33 -2.05
N ALA A 52 -2.42 0.47 -3.12
CA ALA A 52 -2.20 -0.06 -4.47
C ALA A 52 -0.74 -0.53 -4.60
N SER A 53 -0.49 -1.63 -5.30
CA SER A 53 0.87 -2.17 -5.46
C SER A 53 1.82 -1.24 -6.21
N GLY A 54 1.31 -0.37 -7.09
CA GLY A 54 2.11 0.52 -7.93
C GLY A 54 1.92 0.27 -9.43
N ASN A 55 2.35 1.24 -10.24
CA ASN A 55 2.15 1.31 -11.69
C ASN A 55 3.47 1.21 -12.50
N GLY A 56 4.57 0.83 -11.86
CA GLY A 56 5.92 0.75 -12.42
C GLY A 56 6.23 -0.51 -13.21
N GLY A 57 5.23 -1.35 -13.51
CA GLY A 57 5.44 -2.64 -14.20
C GLY A 57 6.22 -2.52 -15.52
N HIS A 58 5.95 -1.48 -16.31
CA HIS A 58 6.67 -1.20 -17.56
C HIS A 58 8.11 -0.68 -17.37
N HIS A 59 8.44 -0.21 -16.16
CA HIS A 59 9.79 0.13 -15.73
C HIS A 59 10.53 -1.04 -15.06
N ASN A 60 9.92 -2.23 -15.03
CA ASN A 60 10.37 -3.41 -14.26
C ASN A 60 10.50 -3.12 -12.76
N ASP A 61 9.62 -2.27 -12.22
CA ASP A 61 9.59 -1.98 -10.80
C ASP A 61 9.08 -3.16 -9.96
N ASN A 62 9.40 -3.14 -8.67
CA ASN A 62 9.01 -4.13 -7.70
C ASN A 62 8.51 -3.45 -6.42
N CYS A 63 7.24 -3.68 -6.11
CA CYS A 63 6.56 -3.06 -4.97
C CYS A 63 7.14 -3.39 -3.58
N ASN A 64 8.15 -4.26 -3.45
CA ASN A 64 8.93 -4.36 -2.21
C ASN A 64 9.80 -3.12 -1.94
N TYR A 65 10.12 -2.33 -2.98
CA TYR A 65 10.89 -1.09 -2.86
C TYR A 65 10.04 0.11 -2.44
N ASP A 66 8.72 0.00 -2.53
CA ASP A 66 7.79 0.91 -1.86
C ASP A 66 7.50 0.43 -0.42
N GLY A 67 8.00 1.18 0.55
CA GLY A 67 7.78 0.90 1.97
C GLY A 67 6.33 1.07 2.46
N TYR A 68 5.43 1.69 1.68
CA TYR A 68 3.99 1.69 1.95
C TYR A 68 3.35 0.37 1.50
N ALA A 69 3.61 -0.07 0.27
CA ALA A 69 3.18 -1.38 -0.24
C ALA A 69 3.87 -2.58 0.46
N ASN A 70 5.07 -2.41 1.00
CA ASN A 70 5.82 -3.44 1.72
C ASN A 70 5.64 -3.39 3.25
N SER A 71 4.69 -2.58 3.75
CA SER A 71 4.43 -2.47 5.18
C SER A 71 3.55 -3.60 5.69
N ILE A 72 3.88 -4.18 6.85
CA ILE A 72 2.99 -5.16 7.53
C ILE A 72 1.68 -4.54 8.03
N TYR A 73 1.56 -3.21 8.01
CA TYR A 73 0.38 -2.48 8.47
C TYR A 73 -0.60 -2.17 7.32
N THR A 74 -0.26 -2.53 6.09
CA THR A 74 -1.06 -2.25 4.90
C THR A 74 -1.53 -3.55 4.24
N VAL A 75 -2.64 -3.45 3.53
CA VAL A 75 -3.19 -4.50 2.67
C VAL A 75 -2.89 -4.09 1.24
N THR A 76 -1.82 -4.65 0.68
CA THR A 76 -1.35 -4.30 -0.66
C THR A 76 -2.11 -5.10 -1.71
N ILE A 77 -2.71 -4.38 -2.66
CA ILE A 77 -3.57 -4.94 -3.71
C ILE A 77 -2.98 -4.59 -5.08
N GLY A 78 -2.73 -5.63 -5.88
CA GLY A 78 -2.36 -5.48 -7.29
C GLY A 78 -3.56 -5.47 -8.23
N ALA A 79 -3.31 -5.41 -9.53
CA ALA A 79 -4.35 -5.31 -10.55
C ALA A 79 -4.36 -6.53 -11.49
N VAL A 80 -5.55 -6.91 -11.93
CA VAL A 80 -5.79 -7.76 -13.11
C VAL A 80 -6.69 -7.03 -14.09
N ASP A 81 -6.52 -7.28 -15.39
CA ASP A 81 -7.41 -6.73 -16.41
C ASP A 81 -8.71 -7.54 -16.57
N GLU A 82 -9.61 -7.06 -17.43
CA GLU A 82 -10.90 -7.71 -17.70
C GLU A 82 -10.80 -9.13 -18.26
N MET A 83 -9.65 -9.51 -18.81
CA MET A 83 -9.37 -10.85 -19.33
C MET A 83 -8.67 -11.74 -18.28
N GLY A 84 -8.39 -11.21 -17.09
CA GLY A 84 -7.69 -11.92 -16.01
C GLY A 84 -6.17 -11.96 -16.18
N TYR A 85 -5.60 -11.10 -17.03
CA TYR A 85 -4.16 -10.98 -17.21
C TYR A 85 -3.58 -9.84 -16.38
N LYS A 86 -2.28 -9.93 -16.11
CA LYS A 86 -1.52 -8.83 -15.49
C LYS A 86 -1.45 -7.65 -16.46
N PRO A 87 -1.98 -6.46 -16.11
CA PRO A 87 -1.89 -5.29 -16.97
C PRO A 87 -0.44 -4.77 -17.01
N PHE A 88 -0.08 -4.05 -18.08
CA PHE A 88 1.31 -3.62 -18.34
C PHE A 88 1.93 -2.74 -17.24
N TYR A 89 1.09 -2.02 -16.49
CA TYR A 89 1.52 -1.14 -15.41
C TYR A 89 1.67 -1.88 -14.07
N ALA A 90 1.04 -3.05 -13.88
CA ALA A 90 1.03 -3.70 -12.57
C ALA A 90 2.44 -4.15 -12.15
N GLU A 91 2.80 -3.81 -10.91
CA GLU A 91 3.99 -4.32 -10.25
C GLU A 91 3.76 -5.70 -9.64
N GLU A 92 4.86 -6.45 -9.43
CA GLU A 92 4.83 -7.74 -8.75
C GLU A 92 5.85 -7.77 -7.61
N CYS A 93 5.43 -8.20 -6.44
CA CYS A 93 6.30 -8.38 -5.28
C CYS A 93 5.71 -9.38 -4.29
N ALA A 94 6.52 -9.75 -3.29
CA ALA A 94 6.16 -10.71 -2.26
C ALA A 94 5.20 -10.14 -1.19
N SER A 95 5.06 -8.81 -1.09
CA SER A 95 4.21 -8.15 -0.10
C SER A 95 2.74 -8.01 -0.54
N MET A 96 2.42 -8.25 -1.81
CA MET A 96 1.03 -8.24 -2.28
C MET A 96 0.21 -9.35 -1.63
N LEU A 97 -0.99 -9.01 -1.16
CA LEU A 97 -1.91 -9.97 -0.54
C LEU A 97 -2.94 -10.52 -1.53
N ALA A 98 -3.36 -9.71 -2.50
CA ALA A 98 -4.35 -10.08 -3.52
C ALA A 98 -4.26 -9.17 -4.74
N VAL A 99 -5.03 -9.50 -5.78
CA VAL A 99 -5.23 -8.68 -6.98
C VAL A 99 -6.72 -8.51 -7.26
N THR A 100 -7.11 -7.42 -7.92
CA THR A 100 -8.50 -7.13 -8.31
C THR A 100 -8.63 -6.70 -9.75
#